data_AF-A0A3G7TUD2-F1
#
_entry.id   AF-A0A3G7TUD2-F1
#
_cell.length_a   1.000
_cell.length_b   1.000
_cell.length_c   1.000
_cell.angle_alpha   90.00
_cell.angle_beta   90.00
_cell.angle_gamma   90.00
#
_symmetry.space_group_name_H-M   'P 1'
#
loop_
_entity.id
_entity.type
_entity.pdbx_description
1 polymer ?
#
loop_
_entity_poly.entity_id
_entity_poly.type
_entity_poly.pdbx_seq_one_letter_code
_entity_poly.pdbx_strand_id
1 'polypeptide(L)'
;MHIQNTSVLPQQPLSSASGVDGAQAPKAFSEVYPKSEFKTVPSNIHMVWVGSQPGADQDKYLRQWAEKNPGSTVMLWVDSQQFDAYATNKAARQEAEKVFPDYQAEKPLRGLFSQLKTTLGNTDALLNLGAQKQALSELNKELSTKGNESWKEKLLSGAAKVTPQNAAQVLAAFQQHTRGNDDKFLQAERLILDQTVKSWDRCASDPQRDTAKLSALQEKFSDLKTSRSVT
;
A
#
# COMPACT_ATOMS: atom_id res chain seq x y z
N MET A 1 -25.60 83.30 1.05
CA MET A 1 -25.45 84.17 -0.14
C MET A 1 -25.14 83.29 -1.34
N HIS A 2 -25.97 83.35 -2.37
CA HIS A 2 -25.57 83.01 -3.74
C HIS A 2 -24.51 84.02 -4.21
N ILE A 3 -23.43 83.56 -4.87
CA ILE A 3 -22.92 84.16 -6.10
C ILE A 3 -22.34 83.03 -6.98
N GLN A 4 -22.83 82.99 -8.22
CA GLN A 4 -22.38 82.17 -9.35
C GLN A 4 -21.32 82.93 -10.19
N ASN A 5 -20.71 82.18 -11.12
CA ASN A 5 -20.04 82.60 -12.37
C ASN A 5 -18.58 83.07 -12.26
N THR A 6 -17.65 82.67 -13.14
CA THR A 6 -17.78 82.40 -14.61
C THR A 6 -16.65 81.52 -15.15
N SER A 7 -16.97 80.77 -16.20
CA SER A 7 -16.14 79.89 -17.05
C SER A 7 -14.94 80.54 -17.74
N VAL A 8 -13.86 79.79 -18.01
CA VAL A 8 -13.17 79.65 -19.32
C VAL A 8 -12.41 78.29 -19.39
N LEU A 9 -12.72 77.44 -20.37
CA LEU A 9 -11.97 76.23 -20.83
C LEU A 9 -10.98 76.67 -21.96
N PRO A 10 -9.89 75.95 -22.34
CA PRO A 10 -9.84 74.48 -22.50
C PRO A 10 -8.48 73.78 -22.27
N GLN A 11 -8.49 72.44 -22.43
CA GLN A 11 -7.42 71.48 -22.80
C GLN A 11 -7.13 70.39 -21.75
N GLN A 12 -7.62 69.18 -22.06
CA GLN A 12 -7.21 67.90 -21.48
C GLN A 12 -5.72 67.62 -21.74
N PRO A 13 -5.06 66.85 -20.87
CA PRO A 13 -4.99 65.40 -21.12
C PRO A 13 -5.58 64.55 -19.99
N LEU A 14 -6.48 63.65 -20.42
CA LEU A 14 -6.80 62.31 -19.89
C LEU A 14 -6.34 61.97 -18.46
N SER A 15 -7.29 62.03 -17.53
CA SER A 15 -7.24 61.25 -16.29
C SER A 15 -7.73 59.82 -16.52
N SER A 16 -7.29 58.97 -15.61
CA SER A 16 -7.90 57.71 -15.14
C SER A 16 -7.43 56.45 -15.86
N ALA A 17 -7.25 55.29 -15.23
CA ALA A 17 -7.08 54.87 -13.85
C ALA A 17 -6.87 53.33 -13.96
N SER A 18 -6.31 52.73 -12.92
CA SER A 18 -6.55 51.32 -12.56
C SER A 18 -5.93 50.24 -13.46
N GLY A 19 -4.73 49.78 -13.09
CA GLY A 19 -4.25 48.44 -13.43
C GLY A 19 -4.48 47.52 -12.24
N VAL A 20 -5.73 47.07 -12.05
CA VAL A 20 -6.04 45.96 -11.14
C VAL A 20 -5.42 44.72 -11.77
N ASP A 21 -4.56 44.02 -11.04
CA ASP A 21 -4.01 42.71 -11.41
C ASP A 21 -5.17 41.80 -11.84
N GLY A 22 -5.32 41.65 -13.16
CA GLY A 22 -6.21 40.68 -13.75
C GLY A 22 -5.63 39.31 -13.43
N ALA A 23 -6.18 38.65 -12.42
CA ALA A 23 -5.97 37.21 -12.21
C ALA A 23 -6.36 36.50 -13.52
N GLN A 24 -5.35 36.13 -14.31
CA GLN A 24 -5.55 35.37 -15.54
C GLN A 24 -6.31 34.11 -15.18
N ALA A 25 -7.49 33.93 -15.79
CA ALA A 25 -8.22 32.67 -15.70
C ALA A 25 -7.26 31.54 -16.10
N PRO A 26 -7.22 30.43 -15.33
CA PRO A 26 -6.33 29.32 -15.66
C PRO A 26 -6.66 28.84 -17.07
N LYS A 27 -5.64 28.81 -17.94
CA LYS A 27 -5.75 28.33 -19.32
C LYS A 27 -6.38 26.94 -19.33
N ALA A 28 -7.27 26.70 -20.30
CA ALA A 28 -7.90 25.40 -20.41
C ALA A 28 -6.84 24.32 -20.71
N PHE A 29 -7.06 23.09 -20.25
CA PHE A 29 -6.11 21.98 -20.43
C PHE A 29 -5.65 21.82 -21.89
N SER A 30 -6.59 21.97 -22.84
CA SER A 30 -6.32 21.88 -24.29
C SER A 30 -5.57 23.06 -24.88
N GLU A 31 -5.50 24.20 -24.19
CA GLU A 31 -4.69 25.38 -24.58
C GLU A 31 -3.25 25.28 -24.10
N VAL A 32 -3.02 24.49 -23.04
CA VAL A 32 -1.69 24.17 -22.51
C VAL A 32 -1.11 22.92 -23.17
N TYR A 33 -1.96 21.95 -23.52
CA TYR A 33 -1.58 20.69 -24.15
C TYR A 33 -2.42 20.45 -25.41
N PRO A 34 -1.88 20.77 -26.61
CA PRO A 34 -2.62 20.60 -27.85
C PRO A 34 -2.82 19.12 -28.17
N LYS A 35 -4.01 18.76 -28.67
CA LYS A 35 -4.39 17.37 -28.97
C LYS A 35 -3.40 16.65 -29.91
N SER A 36 -2.71 17.39 -30.77
CA SER A 36 -1.68 16.88 -31.68
C SER A 36 -0.45 16.29 -30.98
N GLU A 37 -0.21 16.65 -29.71
CA GLU A 37 0.89 16.10 -28.91
C GLU A 37 0.52 14.78 -28.22
N PHE A 38 -0.75 14.39 -28.24
CA PHE A 38 -1.20 13.16 -27.61
C PHE A 38 -1.13 11.98 -28.58
N LYS A 39 -0.62 10.85 -28.09
CA LYS A 39 -0.65 9.58 -28.79
C LYS A 39 -1.74 8.70 -28.21
N THR A 40 -2.42 7.94 -29.08
CA THR A 40 -3.38 6.93 -28.64
C THR A 40 -2.67 5.87 -27.82
N VAL A 41 -3.25 5.51 -26.68
CA VAL A 41 -2.75 4.41 -25.85
C VAL A 41 -2.96 3.09 -26.61
N PRO A 42 -1.95 2.22 -26.73
CA PRO A 42 -2.12 0.91 -27.34
C PRO A 42 -3.27 0.14 -26.69
N SER A 43 -4.09 -0.52 -27.50
CA SER A 43 -5.30 -1.24 -27.06
C SER A 43 -4.95 -2.60 -26.45
N ASN A 44 -4.15 -2.58 -25.38
CA ASN A 44 -3.63 -3.74 -24.68
C ASN A 44 -3.97 -3.63 -23.19
N ILE A 45 -4.58 -4.67 -22.63
CA ILE A 45 -4.94 -4.74 -21.22
C ILE A 45 -4.11 -5.83 -20.58
N HIS A 46 -3.16 -5.45 -19.72
CA HIS A 46 -2.30 -6.41 -19.02
C HIS A 46 -2.84 -6.68 -17.62
N MET A 47 -2.98 -7.96 -17.28
CA MET A 47 -3.40 -8.46 -15.97
C MET A 47 -2.34 -9.42 -15.45
N VAL A 48 -1.97 -9.30 -14.18
CA VAL A 48 -0.91 -10.12 -13.59
C VAL A 48 -1.50 -10.94 -12.44
N TRP A 49 -1.24 -12.24 -12.46
CA TRP A 49 -1.61 -13.16 -11.39
C TRP A 49 -0.46 -14.13 -11.11
N VAL A 50 0.16 -14.02 -9.94
CA VAL A 50 1.38 -14.77 -9.59
C VAL A 50 1.23 -15.48 -8.26
N GLY A 51 2.01 -16.54 -8.06
CA GLY A 51 2.04 -17.32 -6.82
C GLY A 51 0.90 -18.34 -6.66
N SER A 52 -0.05 -18.39 -7.58
CA SER A 52 -1.11 -19.40 -7.65
C SER A 52 -1.76 -19.44 -9.04
N GLN A 53 -2.62 -20.43 -9.30
CA GLN A 53 -3.56 -20.33 -10.42
C GLN A 53 -4.64 -19.28 -10.15
N PRO A 54 -5.14 -18.56 -11.17
CA PRO A 54 -6.31 -17.70 -11.02
C PRO A 54 -7.54 -18.55 -10.67
N GLY A 55 -8.35 -18.06 -9.74
CA GLY A 55 -9.62 -18.69 -9.34
C GLY A 55 -10.81 -18.20 -10.17
N ALA A 56 -11.99 -18.73 -9.86
CA ALA A 56 -13.24 -18.44 -10.57
C ALA A 56 -13.57 -16.94 -10.67
N ASP A 57 -13.31 -16.17 -9.60
CA ASP A 57 -13.56 -14.73 -9.60
C ASP A 57 -12.60 -13.99 -10.54
N GLN A 58 -11.32 -14.40 -10.57
CA GLN A 58 -10.34 -13.82 -11.50
C GLN A 58 -10.72 -14.14 -12.94
N ASP A 59 -11.19 -15.35 -13.23
CA ASP A 59 -11.66 -15.74 -14.57
C ASP A 59 -12.83 -14.86 -15.02
N LYS A 60 -13.80 -14.65 -14.12
CA LYS A 60 -14.96 -13.79 -14.36
C LYS A 60 -14.52 -12.36 -14.68
N TYR A 61 -13.56 -11.82 -13.94
CA TYR A 61 -13.06 -10.47 -14.20
C TYR A 61 -12.32 -10.38 -15.54
N LEU A 62 -11.46 -11.34 -15.87
CA LEU A 62 -10.78 -11.40 -17.17
C LEU A 62 -11.78 -11.34 -18.33
N ARG A 63 -12.84 -12.15 -18.26
CA ARG A 63 -13.91 -12.19 -19.26
C ARG A 63 -14.67 -10.88 -19.36
N GLN A 64 -15.05 -10.29 -18.24
CA GLN A 64 -15.72 -8.99 -18.21
C GLN A 64 -14.88 -7.87 -18.83
N TRP A 65 -13.56 -7.89 -18.61
CA TRP A 65 -12.66 -6.92 -19.22
C TRP A 65 -12.55 -7.10 -20.74
N ALA A 66 -12.51 -8.36 -21.22
CA ALA A 66 -12.52 -8.66 -22.65
C ALA A 66 -13.84 -8.24 -23.32
N GLU A 67 -14.98 -8.51 -22.68
CA GLU A 67 -16.32 -8.14 -23.19
C GLU A 67 -16.50 -6.62 -23.29
N LYS A 68 -16.06 -5.87 -22.27
CA LYS A 68 -16.17 -4.40 -22.24
C LYS A 68 -15.21 -3.71 -23.20
N ASN A 69 -14.16 -4.39 -23.65
CA ASN A 69 -13.12 -3.82 -24.50
C ASN A 69 -12.88 -4.71 -25.74
N PRO A 70 -13.88 -4.85 -26.63
CA PRO A 70 -13.83 -5.80 -27.75
C PRO A 70 -12.75 -5.47 -28.79
N GLY A 71 -12.24 -4.24 -28.81
CA GLY A 71 -11.13 -3.78 -29.64
C GLY A 71 -9.76 -3.85 -28.94
N SER A 72 -9.69 -4.39 -27.72
CA SER A 72 -8.46 -4.54 -26.96
C SER A 72 -8.02 -5.99 -26.85
N THR A 73 -6.71 -6.18 -26.79
CA THR A 73 -6.12 -7.49 -26.48
C THR A 73 -5.90 -7.57 -24.97
N VAL A 74 -6.61 -8.48 -24.32
CA VAL A 74 -6.37 -8.78 -22.89
C VAL A 74 -5.23 -9.79 -22.80
N MET A 75 -4.29 -9.57 -21.88
CA MET A 75 -3.12 -10.41 -21.63
C MET A 75 -3.07 -10.78 -20.15
N LEU A 76 -3.18 -12.07 -19.84
CA LEU A 76 -2.96 -12.58 -18.50
C LEU A 76 -1.52 -13.09 -18.36
N TRP A 77 -0.76 -12.45 -17.48
CA TRP A 77 0.58 -12.84 -17.10
C TRP A 77 0.53 -13.71 -15.85
N VAL A 78 1.09 -14.91 -15.95
CA VAL A 78 1.22 -15.86 -14.84
C VAL A 78 2.67 -16.31 -14.71
N ASP A 79 3.07 -16.69 -13.50
CA ASP A 79 4.36 -17.34 -13.27
C ASP A 79 4.14 -18.86 -13.17
N SER A 80 4.41 -19.56 -14.28
CA SER A 80 4.23 -21.01 -14.38
C SER A 80 5.19 -21.82 -13.49
N GLN A 81 6.23 -21.20 -12.93
CA GLN A 81 7.13 -21.84 -11.98
C GLN A 81 6.61 -21.74 -10.54
N GLN A 82 5.55 -20.96 -10.29
CA GLN A 82 5.13 -20.54 -8.96
C GLN A 82 3.65 -20.78 -8.66
N PHE A 83 2.97 -21.67 -9.40
CA PHE A 83 1.55 -21.95 -9.16
C PHE A 83 1.25 -22.52 -7.78
N ASP A 84 2.24 -23.04 -7.06
CA ASP A 84 2.03 -23.64 -5.73
C ASP A 84 2.59 -22.76 -4.59
N ALA A 85 3.22 -21.62 -4.90
CA ALA A 85 3.90 -20.77 -3.93
C ALA A 85 2.98 -20.24 -2.82
N TYR A 86 1.73 -19.91 -3.16
CA TYR A 86 0.74 -19.48 -2.17
C TYR A 86 0.39 -20.62 -1.22
N ALA A 87 0.18 -21.84 -1.74
CA ALA A 87 -0.18 -23.00 -0.95
C ALA A 87 0.96 -23.41 -0.01
N THR A 88 2.21 -23.42 -0.50
CA THR A 88 3.39 -23.73 0.32
C THR A 88 3.63 -22.68 1.40
N ASN A 89 3.50 -21.39 1.08
CA ASN A 89 3.59 -20.31 2.08
C ASN A 89 2.46 -20.39 3.11
N LYS A 90 1.25 -20.77 2.70
CA LYS A 90 0.13 -21.00 3.62
C LYS A 90 0.42 -22.15 4.58
N ALA A 91 0.95 -23.26 4.07
CA ALA A 91 1.35 -24.40 4.91
C ALA A 91 2.45 -24.00 5.91
N ALA A 92 3.48 -23.25 5.48
CA ALA A 92 4.52 -22.77 6.38
C ALA A 92 3.98 -21.85 7.48
N ARG A 93 2.98 -21.01 7.19
CA ARG A 93 2.28 -20.22 8.22
C ARG A 93 1.53 -21.10 9.21
N GLN A 94 0.86 -22.16 8.74
CA GLN A 94 0.17 -23.11 9.62
C GLN A 94 1.17 -23.88 10.51
N GLU A 95 2.33 -24.26 10.00
CA GLU A 95 3.38 -24.87 10.82
C GLU A 95 3.97 -23.88 11.83
N ALA A 96 4.18 -22.63 11.45
CA ALA A 96 4.60 -21.57 12.36
C ALA A 96 3.58 -21.34 13.50
N GLU A 97 2.28 -21.42 13.19
CA GLU A 97 1.21 -21.34 14.21
C GLU A 97 1.20 -22.55 15.15
N LYS A 98 1.66 -23.73 14.74
CA LYS A 98 1.85 -24.88 15.65
C LYS A 98 3.02 -24.66 16.61
N VAL A 99 4.08 -24.00 16.14
CA VAL A 99 5.24 -23.64 16.98
C VAL A 99 4.87 -22.55 17.98
N PHE A 100 4.14 -21.54 17.52
CA PHE A 100 3.69 -20.42 18.35
C PHE A 100 2.25 -20.00 17.97
N PRO A 101 1.23 -20.50 18.70
CA PRO A 101 -0.18 -20.19 18.39
C PRO A 101 -0.53 -18.70 18.40
N ASP A 102 0.10 -17.92 19.27
CA ASP A 102 -0.15 -16.48 19.37
C ASP A 102 0.65 -15.64 18.36
N TYR A 103 1.36 -16.29 17.42
CA TYR A 103 2.24 -15.62 16.45
C TYR A 103 1.54 -14.50 15.68
N GLN A 104 0.35 -14.76 15.12
CA GLN A 104 -0.37 -13.76 14.32
C GLN A 104 -0.85 -12.56 15.16
N ALA A 105 -1.20 -12.80 16.43
CA ALA A 105 -1.64 -11.75 17.34
C ALA A 105 -0.47 -10.91 17.88
N GLU A 106 0.67 -11.56 18.17
CA GLU A 106 1.84 -10.89 18.75
C GLU A 106 2.71 -10.19 17.68
N LYS A 107 2.72 -10.67 16.43
CA LYS A 107 3.57 -10.13 15.36
C LYS A 107 3.36 -8.64 15.07
N PRO A 108 2.14 -8.12 14.88
CA PRO A 108 1.93 -6.69 14.66
C PRO A 108 2.45 -5.86 15.83
N LEU A 109 2.18 -6.30 17.06
CA LEU A 109 2.64 -5.63 18.28
C LEU A 109 4.17 -5.61 18.36
N ARG A 110 4.86 -6.72 18.07
CA ARG A 110 6.34 -6.75 18.04
C ARG A 110 6.92 -5.74 17.05
N GLY A 111 6.33 -5.62 15.86
CA GLY A 111 6.74 -4.62 14.87
C GLY A 111 6.56 -3.19 15.38
N LEU A 112 5.38 -2.87 15.91
CA LEU A 112 5.05 -1.54 16.42
C LEU A 112 5.88 -1.16 17.66
N PHE A 113 6.10 -2.09 18.59
CA PHE A 113 6.97 -1.86 19.74
C PHE A 113 8.45 -1.75 19.36
N SER A 114 8.90 -2.44 18.30
CA SER A 114 10.24 -2.23 17.75
C SER A 114 10.39 -0.81 17.18
N GLN A 115 9.38 -0.30 16.46
CA GLN A 115 9.37 1.08 15.97
C GLN A 115 9.37 2.07 17.14
N LEU A 116 8.52 1.86 18.15
CA LEU A 116 8.47 2.70 19.34
C LEU A 116 9.82 2.74 20.06
N LYS A 117 10.47 1.57 20.23
CA LYS A 117 11.81 1.47 20.84
C LYS A 117 12.85 2.33 20.09
N THR A 118 12.85 2.26 18.75
CA THR A 118 13.75 3.10 17.94
C THR A 118 13.49 4.58 18.16
N THR A 119 12.22 5.02 18.23
CA THR A 119 11.90 6.43 18.48
C THR A 119 12.28 6.87 19.90
N LEU A 120 12.16 6.01 20.91
CA LEU A 120 12.56 6.36 22.28
C LEU A 120 14.09 6.43 22.45
N GLY A 121 14.84 5.68 21.66
CA GLY A 121 16.31 5.62 21.73
C GLY A 121 17.06 6.68 20.91
N ASN A 122 16.37 7.44 20.05
CA ASN A 122 17.01 8.37 19.14
C ASN A 122 17.01 9.81 19.68
N THR A 123 18.17 10.46 19.73
CA THR A 123 18.35 11.79 20.33
C THR A 123 18.01 12.96 19.40
N ASP A 124 17.72 12.69 18.12
CA ASP A 124 17.50 13.71 17.10
C ASP A 124 16.05 14.26 17.16
N ALA A 125 15.86 15.31 17.97
CA ALA A 125 14.55 15.71 18.51
C ALA A 125 13.46 16.08 17.47
N LEU A 126 13.83 16.65 16.32
CA LEU A 126 12.85 17.15 15.34
C LEU A 126 12.26 16.07 14.44
N LEU A 127 13.10 15.19 13.88
CA LEU A 127 12.64 14.06 13.06
C LEU A 127 11.95 12.99 13.91
N ASN A 128 12.38 12.86 15.17
CA ASN A 128 11.87 11.83 16.08
C ASN A 128 10.44 12.11 16.56
N LEU A 129 10.03 13.38 16.69
CA LEU A 129 8.69 13.71 17.22
C LEU A 129 7.57 13.32 16.25
N GLY A 130 7.81 13.43 14.93
CA GLY A 130 6.87 12.95 13.91
C GLY A 130 6.78 11.43 13.89
N ALA A 131 7.92 10.75 13.87
CA ALA A 131 7.99 9.28 13.89
C ALA A 131 7.37 8.69 15.18
N GLN A 132 7.62 9.31 16.34
CA GLN A 132 7.05 8.89 17.61
C GLN A 132 5.53 9.06 17.63
N LYS A 133 5.00 10.19 17.13
CA LYS A 133 3.54 10.38 17.01
C LYS A 133 2.91 9.30 16.13
N GLN A 134 3.53 8.96 15.01
CA GLN A 134 3.04 7.90 14.13
C GLN A 134 3.08 6.53 14.80
N ALA A 135 4.21 6.17 15.44
CA ALA A 135 4.33 4.90 16.16
C ALA A 135 3.28 4.77 17.28
N LEU A 136 3.05 5.83 18.05
CA LEU A 136 2.02 5.85 19.09
C LEU A 136 0.60 5.76 18.51
N SER A 137 0.34 6.40 17.36
CA SER A 137 -0.96 6.33 16.68
C SER A 137 -1.26 4.91 16.21
N GLU A 138 -0.34 4.28 15.48
CA GLU A 138 -0.52 2.91 14.99
C GLU A 138 -0.59 1.89 16.13
N LEU A 139 0.22 2.06 17.19
CA LEU A 139 0.15 1.20 18.37
C LEU A 139 -1.21 1.28 19.08
N ASN A 140 -1.75 2.49 19.26
CA ASN A 140 -3.06 2.67 19.89
C ASN A 140 -4.20 2.12 19.03
N LYS A 141 -4.07 2.24 17.71
CA LYS A 141 -5.01 1.64 16.76
C LYS A 141 -4.99 0.13 16.89
N GLU A 142 -3.81 -0.50 16.86
CA GLU A 142 -3.65 -1.94 17.00
C GLU A 142 -4.18 -2.47 18.33
N LEU A 143 -3.84 -1.81 19.46
CA LEU A 143 -4.34 -2.19 20.78
C LEU A 143 -5.86 -1.98 20.95
N SER A 144 -6.50 -1.20 20.08
CA SER A 144 -7.95 -1.00 20.08
C SER A 144 -8.67 -1.93 19.10
N THR A 145 -7.95 -2.71 18.30
CA THR A 145 -8.51 -3.71 17.40
C THR A 145 -9.15 -4.85 18.21
N LYS A 146 -10.30 -5.33 17.75
CA LYS A 146 -11.00 -6.50 18.32
C LYS A 146 -10.06 -7.71 18.33
N GLY A 147 -9.91 -8.37 19.48
CA GLY A 147 -8.99 -9.49 19.69
C GLY A 147 -7.73 -9.13 20.48
N ASN A 148 -7.41 -7.85 20.65
CA ASN A 148 -6.26 -7.37 21.42
C ASN A 148 -6.62 -6.88 22.83
N GLU A 149 -7.82 -7.19 23.33
CA GLU A 149 -8.30 -6.72 24.64
C GLU A 149 -7.37 -7.18 25.78
N SER A 150 -6.91 -8.43 25.72
CA SER A 150 -5.99 -8.97 26.73
C SER A 150 -4.62 -8.29 26.69
N TRP A 151 -4.12 -7.91 25.50
CA TRP A 151 -2.89 -7.14 25.36
C TRP A 151 -3.06 -5.73 25.92
N LYS A 152 -4.18 -5.07 25.61
CA LYS A 152 -4.50 -3.74 26.10
C LYS A 152 -4.52 -3.71 27.64
N GLU A 153 -5.20 -4.67 28.26
CA GLU A 153 -5.29 -4.77 29.73
C GLU A 153 -3.91 -4.98 30.36
N LYS A 154 -3.15 -5.95 29.86
CA LYS A 154 -1.80 -6.29 30.35
C LYS A 154 -0.80 -5.14 30.23
N LEU A 155 -0.86 -4.38 29.13
CA LEU A 155 0.16 -3.38 28.79
C LEU A 155 -0.14 -1.99 29.34
N LEU A 156 -1.42 -1.61 29.48
CA LEU A 156 -1.78 -0.24 29.86
C LEU A 156 -2.06 -0.06 31.36
N SER A 157 -2.17 -1.14 32.17
CA SER A 157 -2.37 -1.06 33.62
C SER A 157 -3.44 -0.04 34.06
N GLY A 158 -4.56 0.01 33.35
CA GLY A 158 -5.67 0.95 33.59
C GLY A 158 -5.60 2.28 32.83
N ALA A 159 -4.51 2.58 32.11
CA ALA A 159 -4.46 3.71 31.19
C ALA A 159 -5.35 3.48 29.96
N ALA A 160 -5.93 4.55 29.43
CA ALA A 160 -6.80 4.46 28.26
C ALA A 160 -6.04 4.18 26.95
N LYS A 161 -4.80 4.68 26.82
CA LYS A 161 -3.95 4.62 25.63
C LYS A 161 -2.46 4.75 25.95
N VAL A 162 -1.61 4.38 25.00
CA VAL A 162 -0.17 4.67 25.01
C VAL A 162 0.04 6.14 24.67
N THR A 163 0.81 6.85 25.49
CA THR A 163 1.16 8.26 25.34
C THR A 163 2.68 8.43 25.40
N PRO A 164 3.24 9.59 25.00
CA PRO A 164 4.66 9.84 25.17
C PRO A 164 5.15 9.66 26.62
N GLN A 165 4.29 9.93 27.61
CA GLN A 165 4.62 9.86 29.03
C GLN A 165 4.72 8.42 29.55
N ASN A 166 3.90 7.48 29.05
CA ASN A 166 3.91 6.09 29.50
C ASN A 166 4.60 5.13 28.51
N ALA A 167 4.99 5.59 27.31
CA ALA A 167 5.54 4.77 26.24
C ALA A 167 6.70 3.86 26.68
N ALA A 168 7.64 4.38 27.48
CA ALA A 168 8.78 3.61 27.97
C ALA A 168 8.34 2.48 28.94
N GLN A 169 7.37 2.76 29.80
CA GLN A 169 6.81 1.77 30.74
C GLN A 169 6.03 0.68 29.98
N VAL A 170 5.20 1.08 29.02
CA VAL A 170 4.42 0.15 28.19
C VAL A 170 5.36 -0.73 27.36
N LEU A 171 6.43 -0.17 26.79
CA LEU A 171 7.46 -0.93 26.08
C LEU A 171 8.15 -1.95 27.00
N ALA A 172 8.50 -1.57 28.23
CA ALA A 172 9.10 -2.48 29.20
C ALA A 172 8.14 -3.61 29.59
N ALA A 173 6.86 -3.30 29.82
CA ALA A 173 5.82 -4.29 30.11
C ALA A 173 5.66 -5.27 28.95
N PHE A 174 5.64 -4.77 27.71
CA PHE A 174 5.61 -5.60 26.51
C PHE A 174 6.80 -6.56 26.45
N GLN A 175 8.03 -6.04 26.59
CA GLN A 175 9.25 -6.85 26.57
C GLN A 175 9.25 -7.92 27.67
N GLN A 176 8.76 -7.60 28.87
CA GLN A 176 8.66 -8.55 29.95
C GLN A 176 7.67 -9.68 29.64
N HIS A 177 6.53 -9.36 29.01
CA HIS A 177 5.52 -10.36 28.64
C HIS A 177 5.95 -11.24 27.47
N THR A 178 6.66 -10.70 26.50
CA THR A 178 7.04 -11.46 25.30
C THR A 178 8.32 -12.27 25.50
N ARG A 179 9.12 -11.99 26.53
CA ARG A 179 10.43 -12.63 26.77
C ARG A 179 10.38 -14.16 26.79
N GLY A 180 9.33 -14.74 27.36
CA GLY A 180 9.16 -16.20 27.41
C GLY A 180 8.83 -16.84 26.06
N ASN A 181 8.42 -16.03 25.08
CA ASN A 181 8.00 -16.46 23.75
C ASN A 181 9.02 -16.10 22.66
N ASP A 182 10.09 -15.38 22.97
CA ASP A 182 11.04 -14.85 21.97
C ASP A 182 11.60 -15.95 21.06
N ASP A 183 12.05 -17.07 21.61
CA ASP A 183 12.60 -18.18 20.82
C ASP A 183 11.55 -18.79 19.89
N LYS A 184 10.32 -18.99 20.39
CA LYS A 184 9.22 -19.54 19.59
C LYS A 184 8.79 -18.57 18.48
N PHE A 185 8.75 -17.29 18.79
CA PHE A 185 8.44 -16.25 17.82
C PHE A 185 9.49 -16.20 16.70
N LEU A 186 10.79 -16.22 17.06
CA LEU A 186 11.88 -16.23 16.09
C LEU A 186 11.90 -17.51 15.26
N GLN A 187 11.58 -18.66 15.87
CA GLN A 187 11.45 -19.92 15.14
C GLN A 187 10.29 -19.88 14.13
N ALA A 188 9.13 -19.34 14.53
CA ALA A 188 7.98 -19.14 13.65
C ALA A 188 8.31 -18.18 12.49
N GLU A 189 8.94 -17.03 12.76
CA GLU A 189 9.44 -16.10 11.73
C GLU A 189 10.39 -16.79 10.77
N ARG A 190 11.37 -17.55 11.29
CA ARG A 190 12.36 -18.25 10.48
C ARG A 190 11.70 -19.25 9.53
N LEU A 191 10.71 -20.03 10.00
CA LEU A 191 10.00 -20.98 9.15
C LEU A 191 9.30 -20.29 7.98
N ILE A 192 8.62 -19.18 8.25
CA ILE A 192 7.91 -18.41 7.22
C ILE A 192 8.89 -17.75 6.25
N LEU A 193 9.96 -17.13 6.76
CA LEU A 193 10.96 -16.45 5.95
C LEU A 193 11.75 -17.45 5.08
N ASP A 194 12.17 -18.58 5.63
CA ASP A 194 12.88 -19.63 4.90
C ASP A 194 12.03 -20.16 3.73
N GLN A 195 10.75 -20.46 3.98
CA GLN A 195 9.86 -20.90 2.91
C GLN A 195 9.60 -19.78 1.88
N THR A 196 9.45 -18.55 2.32
CA THR A 196 9.24 -17.41 1.42
C THR A 196 10.47 -17.23 0.53
N VAL A 197 11.68 -17.25 1.09
CA VAL A 197 12.92 -17.14 0.32
C VAL A 197 13.05 -18.29 -0.67
N LYS A 198 12.85 -19.54 -0.25
CA LYS A 198 12.88 -20.70 -1.16
C LYS A 198 11.89 -20.59 -2.32
N SER A 199 10.71 -20.01 -2.06
CA SER A 199 9.70 -19.81 -3.10
C SER A 199 10.14 -18.76 -4.14
N TRP A 200 10.96 -17.78 -3.77
CA TRP A 200 11.39 -16.71 -4.68
C TRP A 200 12.84 -16.84 -5.17
N ASP A 201 13.65 -17.68 -4.53
CA ASP A 201 15.04 -17.94 -4.90
C ASP A 201 15.10 -18.91 -6.09
N ARG A 202 15.11 -18.31 -7.27
CA ARG A 202 15.20 -19.01 -8.56
C ARG A 202 16.59 -19.59 -8.83
N CYS A 203 17.64 -19.07 -8.18
CA CYS A 203 19.01 -19.51 -8.41
C CYS A 203 19.32 -20.82 -7.68
N ALA A 204 18.72 -21.04 -6.51
CA ALA A 204 18.94 -22.24 -5.71
C ALA A 204 18.08 -23.44 -6.12
N SER A 205 16.91 -23.20 -6.73
CA SER A 205 15.86 -24.23 -6.89
C SER A 205 15.59 -24.69 -8.33
N ASP A 206 16.06 -23.97 -9.36
CA ASP A 206 15.74 -24.18 -10.80
C ASP A 206 14.33 -24.76 -11.04
N PRO A 207 13.27 -24.06 -10.60
CA PRO A 207 11.93 -24.62 -10.58
C PRO A 207 11.44 -24.84 -12.01
N GLN A 208 11.05 -26.07 -12.32
CA GLN A 208 10.53 -26.43 -13.63
C GLN A 208 9.19 -25.71 -13.87
N ARG A 209 8.98 -25.25 -15.11
CA ARG A 209 7.70 -24.66 -15.51
C ARG A 209 6.62 -25.73 -15.49
N ASP A 210 5.50 -25.45 -14.83
CA ASP A 210 4.31 -26.29 -14.91
C ASP A 210 3.55 -25.99 -16.21
N THR A 211 4.03 -26.62 -17.29
CA THR A 211 3.48 -26.46 -18.64
C THR A 211 2.06 -26.99 -18.74
N ALA A 212 1.70 -28.02 -17.96
CA ALA A 212 0.36 -28.59 -17.95
C ALA A 212 -0.67 -27.58 -17.41
N LYS A 213 -0.41 -26.99 -16.24
CA LYS A 213 -1.27 -25.94 -15.67
C LYS A 213 -1.33 -24.71 -16.58
N LEU A 214 -0.22 -24.34 -17.21
CA LEU A 214 -0.18 -23.23 -18.16
C LEU A 214 -1.03 -23.50 -19.41
N SER A 215 -0.94 -24.69 -20.00
CA SER A 215 -1.75 -25.08 -21.16
C SER A 215 -3.24 -25.13 -20.84
N ALA A 216 -3.62 -25.65 -19.66
CA ALA A 216 -5.02 -25.65 -19.22
C ALA A 216 -5.58 -24.22 -19.07
N LEU A 217 -4.78 -23.28 -18.54
CA LEU A 217 -5.17 -21.86 -18.48
C LEU A 217 -5.34 -21.24 -19.87
N GLN A 218 -4.47 -21.60 -20.82
CA GLN A 218 -4.57 -21.12 -22.20
C GLN A 218 -5.85 -21.64 -22.87
N GLU A 219 -6.15 -22.93 -22.72
CA GLU A 219 -7.35 -23.55 -23.28
C GLU A 219 -8.63 -22.90 -22.70
N LYS A 220 -8.64 -22.66 -21.38
CA LYS A 220 -9.76 -22.04 -20.65
C LYS A 220 -10.16 -20.66 -21.17
N PHE A 221 -9.24 -19.92 -21.80
CA PHE A 221 -9.49 -18.59 -22.38
C PHE A 221 -9.25 -18.55 -23.88
N SER A 222 -9.22 -19.71 -24.55
CA SER A 222 -9.03 -19.82 -26.00
C SER A 222 -10.14 -19.15 -26.82
N ASP A 223 -11.32 -18.99 -26.22
CA ASP A 223 -12.48 -18.30 -26.79
C ASP A 223 -12.34 -16.76 -26.77
N LEU A 224 -11.43 -16.23 -25.96
CA LEU A 224 -11.14 -14.80 -25.89
C LEU A 224 -10.06 -14.44 -26.92
N LYS A 225 -10.16 -13.26 -27.54
CA LYS A 225 -9.08 -12.65 -28.34
C LYS A 225 -7.94 -12.18 -27.41
N THR A 226 -7.26 -13.14 -26.79
CA THR A 226 -6.20 -12.93 -25.80
C THR A 226 -4.87 -13.32 -26.45
N SER A 227 -3.95 -12.37 -26.62
CA SER A 227 -2.61 -12.69 -27.14
C SER A 227 -1.65 -13.00 -25.99
N ARG A 228 -0.63 -13.79 -26.32
CA ARG A 228 0.29 -14.45 -25.39
C ARG A 228 1.35 -13.48 -24.92
N SER A 229 1.84 -13.63 -23.69
CA SER A 229 3.25 -13.38 -23.38
C SER A 229 3.69 -14.21 -22.18
N VAL A 230 4.83 -14.87 -22.34
CA VAL A 230 5.44 -15.85 -21.43
C VAL A 230 6.71 -15.22 -20.86
N THR A 231 6.90 -15.33 -19.55
CA THR A 231 8.22 -15.21 -18.88
C THR A 231 8.38 -16.36 -17.92
#